data_AF-A0A7S2IML5-F1
#
_entry.id   AF-A0A7S2IML5-F1
#
_cell.length_a   1.000
_cell.length_b   1.000
_cell.length_c   1.000
_cell.angle_alpha   90.00
_cell.angle_beta   90.00
_cell.angle_gamma   90.00
#
_symmetry.space_group_name_H-M   'P 1'
#
loop_
_entity.id
_entity.type
_entity.pdbx_description
1 polymer ?
#
loop_
_entity_poly.entity_id
_entity_poly.type
_entity_poly.pdbx_seq_one_letter_code
_entity_poly.pdbx_strand_id
1 'polypeptide(L)'
;SFGEALQSERSYMGSLAQSMALMLEEFYANLTAVGVSALSGDGMPEFFNAIDKAAEEYESTYAVELAKAKAARVEAEAERQAKSRAALKRDGLYTAGAKVVLDGSRSAEDVEARTAEEVDDEGEDEEDGESFYGSRAGYSLADEQYAGENAEEKQEYDGLMSLLAQRKAAQVTKQHAKQAPR
;
A
#
# COMPACT_ATOMS: atom_id res chain seq x y z
N SER A 1 15.79 21.80 -27.65
CA SER A 1 15.75 20.35 -27.27
C SER A 1 14.48 19.71 -27.81
N PHE A 2 14.25 18.40 -27.65
CA PHE A 2 12.99 17.74 -28.08
C PHE A 2 11.75 18.39 -27.46
N GLY A 3 11.81 18.79 -26.18
CA GLY A 3 10.73 19.53 -25.51
C GLY A 3 10.45 20.91 -26.14
N GLU A 4 11.49 21.62 -26.56
CA GLU A 4 11.36 22.92 -27.23
C GLU A 4 10.72 22.80 -28.63
N ALA A 5 11.01 21.71 -29.34
CA ALA A 5 10.35 21.40 -30.61
C ALA A 5 8.85 21.11 -30.41
N LEU A 6 8.48 20.35 -29.37
CA LEU A 6 7.09 20.07 -29.02
C LEU A 6 6.32 21.33 -28.55
N GLN A 7 6.98 22.25 -27.85
CA GLN A 7 6.38 23.53 -27.44
C GLN A 7 6.01 24.43 -28.64
N SER A 8 6.68 24.25 -29.79
CA SER A 8 6.34 24.96 -31.02
C SER A 8 5.11 24.39 -31.73
N GLU A 9 4.80 23.10 -31.53
CA GLU A 9 3.62 22.44 -32.06
C GLU A 9 2.41 22.61 -31.13
N ARG A 10 1.55 23.60 -31.41
CA ARG A 10 0.26 23.82 -30.72
C ARG A 10 -0.84 22.83 -31.12
N SER A 11 -0.47 21.63 -31.56
CA SER A 11 -1.41 20.55 -31.86
C SER A 11 -1.78 19.81 -30.58
N TYR A 12 -2.96 19.19 -30.54
CA TYR A 12 -3.35 18.31 -29.43
C TYR A 12 -2.34 17.17 -29.21
N MET A 13 -1.73 16.66 -30.28
CA MET A 13 -0.66 15.67 -30.18
C MET A 13 0.63 16.27 -29.59
N GLY A 14 0.92 17.54 -29.87
CA GLY A 14 2.08 18.25 -29.31
C GLY A 14 1.92 18.52 -27.82
N SER A 15 0.74 18.96 -27.37
CA SER A 15 0.46 19.17 -25.94
C SER A 15 0.40 17.87 -25.15
N LEU A 16 -0.15 16.79 -25.72
CA LEU A 16 -0.14 15.46 -25.09
C LEU A 16 1.28 14.88 -25.01
N ALA A 17 2.06 14.97 -26.09
CA ALA A 17 3.45 14.50 -26.08
C ALA A 17 4.28 15.29 -25.05
N GLN A 18 4.01 16.59 -24.88
CA GLN A 18 4.65 17.40 -23.85
C GLN A 18 4.26 16.96 -22.43
N SER A 19 2.97 16.68 -22.16
CA SER A 19 2.56 16.21 -20.83
C SER A 19 3.15 14.83 -20.50
N MET A 20 3.21 13.93 -21.49
CA MET A 20 3.87 12.64 -21.34
C MET A 20 5.39 12.77 -21.16
N ALA A 21 6.04 13.71 -21.86
CA ALA A 21 7.48 13.92 -21.74
C ALA A 21 7.90 14.35 -20.32
N LEU A 22 7.14 15.24 -19.67
CA LEU A 22 7.40 15.66 -18.29
C LEU A 22 7.26 14.51 -17.30
N MET A 23 6.24 13.68 -17.49
CA MET A 23 6.07 12.45 -16.71
C MET A 23 7.24 11.48 -16.88
N LEU A 24 7.74 11.32 -18.11
CA LEU A 24 8.88 10.45 -18.39
C LEU A 24 10.18 11.01 -17.81
N GLU A 25 10.37 12.34 -17.82
CA GLU A 25 11.54 12.98 -17.21
C GLU A 25 11.62 12.67 -15.72
N GLU A 26 10.52 12.85 -14.98
CA GLU A 26 10.46 12.50 -13.55
C GLU A 26 10.65 11.00 -13.31
N PHE A 27 10.07 10.16 -14.18
CA PHE A 27 10.23 8.71 -14.08
C PHE A 27 11.68 8.26 -14.27
N TYR A 28 12.39 8.82 -15.26
CA TYR A 28 13.78 8.46 -15.52
C TYR A 28 14.77 9.15 -14.59
N ALA A 29 14.41 10.26 -13.95
CA ALA A 29 15.27 10.94 -12.98
C ALA A 29 15.58 10.05 -11.76
N ASN A 30 14.61 9.23 -11.36
CA ASN A 30 14.69 8.37 -10.18
C ASN A 30 15.17 6.94 -10.50
N LEU A 31 15.49 6.63 -11.77
CA LEU A 31 15.83 5.26 -12.19
C LEU A 31 17.33 5.10 -12.43
N THR A 32 17.95 4.17 -11.72
CA THR A 32 19.35 3.80 -11.97
C THR A 32 19.44 2.80 -13.12
N ALA A 33 20.09 3.19 -14.22
CA ALA A 33 20.31 2.33 -15.38
C ALA A 33 21.77 1.88 -15.50
N VAL A 34 21.98 0.58 -15.71
CA VAL A 34 23.31 -0.02 -15.94
C VAL A 34 23.23 -0.93 -17.18
N GLY A 35 24.18 -0.79 -18.11
CA GLY A 35 24.28 -1.66 -19.28
C GLY A 35 25.03 -2.94 -18.93
N VAL A 36 24.45 -4.10 -19.23
CA VAL A 36 25.07 -5.41 -18.98
C VAL A 36 25.13 -6.26 -20.24
N SER A 37 26.21 -7.03 -20.37
CA SER A 37 26.38 -8.03 -21.43
C SER A 37 26.30 -9.43 -20.84
N ALA A 38 25.24 -10.18 -21.17
CA ALA A 38 25.08 -11.56 -20.71
C ALA A 38 26.13 -12.53 -21.30
N LEU A 39 26.77 -12.15 -22.42
CA LEU A 39 27.76 -12.98 -23.09
C LEU A 39 29.16 -12.84 -22.47
N SER A 40 29.59 -11.60 -22.22
CA SER A 40 30.93 -11.31 -21.67
C SER A 40 30.94 -11.13 -20.16
N GLY A 41 29.78 -10.89 -19.54
CA GLY A 41 29.68 -10.58 -18.11
C GLY A 41 30.04 -9.12 -17.78
N ASP A 42 30.27 -8.28 -18.80
CA ASP A 42 30.55 -6.86 -18.62
C ASP A 42 29.34 -6.15 -17.99
N GLY A 43 29.60 -5.22 -17.07
CA GLY A 43 28.55 -4.47 -16.37
C GLY A 43 27.93 -5.15 -15.16
N MET A 44 28.20 -6.45 -14.94
CA MET A 44 27.63 -7.19 -13.80
C MET A 44 28.05 -6.65 -12.43
N PRO A 45 29.32 -6.26 -12.17
CA PRO A 45 29.70 -5.68 -10.88
C PRO A 45 28.99 -4.35 -10.60
N GLU A 46 28.84 -3.50 -11.62
CA GLU A 46 28.14 -2.20 -11.49
C GLU A 46 26.65 -2.39 -11.26
N PHE A 47 26.05 -3.42 -11.88
CA PHE A 47 24.65 -3.79 -11.66
C PHE A 47 24.37 -4.19 -10.20
N PHE A 48 25.21 -5.06 -9.61
CA PHE A 48 25.02 -5.45 -8.21
C PHE A 48 25.23 -4.27 -7.25
N ASN A 49 26.22 -3.41 -7.49
CA ASN A 49 26.40 -2.20 -6.69
C ASN A 49 25.20 -1.24 -6.79
N ALA A 50 24.55 -1.15 -7.96
CA ALA A 50 23.34 -0.35 -8.13
C ALA A 50 22.15 -0.93 -7.35
N ILE A 51 22.01 -2.27 -7.33
CA ILE A 51 20.99 -2.95 -6.53
C ILE A 51 21.20 -2.71 -5.03
N ASP A 52 22.44 -2.86 -4.55
CA ASP A 52 22.74 -2.68 -3.13
C ASP A 52 22.39 -1.26 -2.66
N LYS A 53 22.72 -0.24 -3.46
CA LYS A 53 22.31 1.15 -3.20
C LYS A 53 20.79 1.34 -3.21
N ALA A 54 20.10 0.76 -4.20
CA ALA A 54 18.65 0.84 -4.29
C ALA A 54 17.96 0.16 -3.08
N ALA A 55 18.54 -0.94 -2.57
CA ALA A 55 18.06 -1.60 -1.37
C ALA A 55 18.26 -0.72 -0.12
N GLU A 56 19.42 -0.08 0.02
CA GLU A 56 19.67 0.88 1.11
C GLU A 56 18.68 2.06 1.08
N GLU A 57 18.45 2.65 -0.09
CA GLU A 57 17.49 3.75 -0.28
C GLU A 57 16.05 3.34 0.04
N TYR A 58 15.67 2.10 -0.35
CA TYR A 58 14.37 1.53 -0.03
C TYR A 58 14.15 1.40 1.49
N GLU A 59 15.14 0.85 2.20
CA GLU A 59 15.05 0.65 3.66
C GLU A 59 15.04 1.97 4.42
N SER A 60 15.83 2.96 4.00
CA SER A 60 15.96 4.23 4.71
C SER A 60 14.76 5.16 4.53
N THR A 61 14.18 5.18 3.32
CA THR A 61 13.22 6.21 2.93
C THR A 61 11.84 5.61 2.73
N TYR A 62 11.70 4.72 1.73
CA TYR A 62 10.40 4.22 1.31
C TYR A 62 9.73 3.33 2.37
N ALA A 63 10.48 2.42 2.99
CA ALA A 63 9.92 1.51 4.01
C ALA A 63 9.38 2.29 5.23
N VAL A 64 10.06 3.37 5.61
CA VAL A 64 9.64 4.24 6.72
C VAL A 64 8.36 4.99 6.37
N GLU A 65 8.28 5.56 5.17
CA GLU A 65 7.08 6.26 4.69
C GLU A 65 5.90 5.31 4.54
N LEU A 66 6.13 4.11 4.02
CA LEU A 66 5.11 3.07 3.91
C LEU A 66 4.57 2.67 5.29
N ALA A 67 5.45 2.45 6.28
CA ALA A 67 5.03 2.13 7.64
C ALA A 67 4.21 3.26 8.28
N LYS A 68 4.60 4.53 8.06
CA LYS A 68 3.83 5.69 8.52
C LYS A 68 2.46 5.78 7.86
N ALA A 69 2.39 5.58 6.55
CA ALA A 69 1.13 5.59 5.80
C ALA A 69 0.18 4.47 6.29
N LYS A 70 0.71 3.27 6.54
CA LYS A 70 -0.05 2.16 7.12
C LYS A 70 -0.56 2.50 8.52
N ALA A 71 0.29 3.06 9.39
CA ALA A 71 -0.13 3.45 10.74
C ALA A 71 -1.23 4.52 10.74
N ALA A 72 -1.08 5.55 9.90
CA ALA A 72 -2.08 6.60 9.73
C ALA A 72 -3.43 6.04 9.23
N ARG A 73 -3.38 5.07 8.29
CA ARG A 73 -4.59 4.41 7.79
C ARG A 73 -5.32 3.63 8.89
N VAL A 74 -4.59 2.86 9.70
CA VAL A 74 -5.16 2.09 10.82
C VAL A 74 -5.78 3.02 11.87
N GLU A 75 -5.13 4.14 12.17
CA GLU A 75 -5.65 5.14 13.11
C GLU A 75 -6.94 5.77 12.59
N ALA A 76 -6.96 6.21 11.33
CA ALA A 76 -8.15 6.78 10.68
C ALA A 76 -9.33 5.78 10.66
N GLU A 77 -9.06 4.50 10.38
CA GLU A 77 -10.09 3.46 10.41
C GLU A 77 -10.62 3.22 11.83
N ALA A 78 -9.74 3.17 12.84
CA ALA A 78 -10.12 3.02 14.24
C ALA A 78 -10.99 4.20 14.72
N GLU A 79 -10.67 5.42 14.30
CA GLU A 79 -11.49 6.61 14.57
C GLU A 79 -12.85 6.53 13.88
N ARG A 80 -12.90 6.11 12.61
CA ARG A 80 -14.17 5.89 11.88
C ARG A 80 -15.03 4.85 12.59
N GLN A 81 -14.45 3.73 13.01
CA GLN A 81 -15.14 2.69 13.78
C GLN A 81 -15.54 3.17 15.18
N ALA A 82 -14.80 4.08 15.81
CA ALA A 82 -15.18 4.67 17.09
C ALA A 82 -16.36 5.63 16.95
N LYS A 83 -16.35 6.49 15.91
CA LYS A 83 -17.46 7.39 15.58
C LYS A 83 -18.73 6.60 15.23
N SER A 84 -18.64 5.57 14.39
CA SER A 84 -19.79 4.72 14.06
C SER A 84 -20.35 3.99 15.28
N ARG A 85 -19.49 3.45 16.16
CA ARG A 85 -19.93 2.84 17.43
C ARG A 85 -20.55 3.87 18.38
N ALA A 86 -20.05 5.10 18.41
CA ALA A 86 -20.61 6.16 19.24
C ALA A 86 -21.99 6.61 18.73
N ALA A 87 -22.15 6.77 17.41
CA ALA A 87 -23.43 7.05 16.77
C ALA A 87 -24.46 5.95 17.08
N LEU A 88 -24.09 4.67 16.89
CA LEU A 88 -24.97 3.53 17.16
C LEU A 88 -25.40 3.42 18.64
N LYS A 89 -24.54 3.85 19.57
CA LYS A 89 -24.87 3.94 21.00
C LYS A 89 -25.83 5.10 21.29
N ARG A 90 -25.64 6.24 20.63
CA ARG A 90 -26.52 7.42 20.75
C ARG A 90 -27.92 7.12 20.23
N ASP A 91 -28.02 6.32 19.16
CA ASP A 91 -29.29 5.89 18.56
C ASP A 91 -29.98 4.76 19.35
N GLY A 92 -29.41 4.33 20.48
CA GLY A 92 -30.02 3.35 21.38
C GLY A 92 -30.04 1.91 20.85
N LEU A 93 -29.46 1.64 19.69
CA LEU A 93 -29.38 0.29 19.11
C LEU A 93 -28.46 -0.65 19.90
N TYR A 94 -27.54 -0.10 20.70
CA TYR A 94 -26.55 -0.88 21.46
C TYR A 94 -27.04 -1.36 22.84
N THR A 95 -28.10 -0.74 23.40
CA THR A 95 -28.54 -0.97 24.80
C THR A 95 -29.78 -1.83 24.91
N ALA A 96 -30.60 -1.91 23.85
CA ALA A 96 -31.58 -2.97 23.71
C ALA A 96 -30.89 -4.12 22.98
N GLY A 97 -30.88 -5.34 23.55
CA GLY A 97 -30.57 -6.56 22.79
C GLY A 97 -31.64 -6.79 21.72
N ALA A 98 -31.70 -5.90 20.72
CA ALA A 98 -32.63 -5.93 19.62
C ALA A 98 -32.24 -7.12 18.77
N LYS A 99 -32.83 -8.27 19.11
CA LYS A 99 -32.92 -9.43 18.24
C LYS A 99 -33.50 -8.92 16.93
N VAL A 100 -32.65 -8.72 15.93
CA VAL A 100 -33.07 -8.42 14.57
C VAL A 100 -33.76 -9.67 14.07
N VAL A 101 -35.08 -9.73 14.27
CA VAL A 101 -35.91 -10.76 13.67
C VAL A 101 -36.15 -10.31 12.25
N LEU A 102 -35.39 -10.91 11.32
CA LEU A 102 -35.64 -10.78 9.88
C LEU A 102 -36.89 -11.62 9.54
N ASP A 103 -38.06 -11.15 9.97
CA ASP A 103 -39.32 -11.79 9.62
C ASP A 103 -39.77 -11.28 8.24
N GLY A 104 -39.70 -12.15 7.24
CA GLY A 104 -39.96 -11.86 5.82
C GLY A 104 -41.44 -11.66 5.48
N SER A 105 -42.27 -11.20 6.41
CA SER A 105 -43.72 -11.06 6.19
C SER A 105 -44.31 -9.76 6.74
N ARG A 106 -43.69 -8.61 6.46
CA ARG A 106 -44.32 -7.30 6.71
C ARG A 106 -44.95 -6.76 5.42
N SER A 107 -46.28 -6.72 5.39
CA SER A 107 -47.07 -6.05 4.36
C SER A 107 -46.97 -4.53 4.51
N ALA A 108 -47.02 -3.83 3.37
CA ALA A 108 -46.60 -2.43 3.18
C ALA A 108 -47.43 -1.34 3.88
N GLU A 109 -48.31 -1.67 4.84
CA GLU A 109 -49.38 -0.75 5.28
C GLU A 109 -49.18 -0.15 6.69
N ASP A 110 -48.17 -0.60 7.46
CA ASP A 110 -47.87 -0.10 8.82
C ASP A 110 -46.52 0.65 8.90
N VAL A 111 -46.30 1.65 8.03
CA VAL A 111 -45.06 2.47 7.99
C VAL A 111 -45.30 3.93 8.42
N GLU A 112 -46.48 4.28 8.94
CA GLU A 112 -46.73 5.62 9.49
C GLU A 112 -46.60 5.65 11.02
N ALA A 113 -45.36 5.73 11.53
CA ALA A 113 -45.03 6.41 12.80
C ALA A 113 -43.59 6.09 13.19
N ARG A 114 -42.63 6.71 12.50
CA ARG A 114 -41.30 7.10 12.97
C ARG A 114 -40.54 7.57 11.74
N THR A 115 -40.82 8.78 11.29
CA THR A 115 -39.77 9.60 10.69
C THR A 115 -38.74 9.80 11.79
N ALA A 116 -37.77 8.88 11.86
CA ALA A 116 -36.44 9.26 12.28
C ALA A 116 -36.10 10.47 11.41
N GLU A 117 -35.64 11.56 12.02
CA GLU A 117 -34.95 12.58 11.24
C GLU A 117 -33.98 11.83 10.34
N GLU A 118 -34.19 11.92 9.03
CA GLU A 118 -33.12 11.73 8.07
C GLU A 118 -32.11 12.79 8.44
N VAL A 119 -31.18 12.42 9.33
CA VAL A 119 -29.88 13.05 9.33
C VAL A 119 -29.34 12.66 7.97
N ASP A 120 -29.53 13.60 7.04
CA ASP A 120 -28.75 13.76 5.84
C ASP A 120 -27.29 13.83 6.29
N ASP A 121 -26.74 12.65 6.60
CA ASP A 121 -25.31 12.43 6.57
C ASP A 121 -25.01 12.41 5.06
N GLU A 122 -24.98 13.61 4.48
CA GLU A 122 -24.00 13.95 3.47
C GLU A 122 -22.63 13.68 4.12
N GLY A 123 -22.33 12.39 4.30
CA GLY A 123 -20.98 11.92 4.34
C GLY A 123 -20.43 12.38 3.01
N GLU A 124 -19.76 13.52 3.03
CA GLU A 124 -18.68 13.79 2.12
C GLU A 124 -17.86 12.49 2.14
N ASP A 125 -18.10 11.64 1.14
CA ASP A 125 -17.15 10.68 0.63
C ASP A 125 -15.97 11.57 0.23
N GLU A 126 -15.17 11.98 1.21
CA GLU A 126 -13.82 12.48 1.01
C GLU A 126 -13.14 11.33 0.28
N GLU A 127 -13.15 11.43 -1.05
CA GLU A 127 -12.58 10.49 -2.00
C GLU A 127 -11.34 9.91 -1.36
N ASP A 128 -11.41 8.59 -1.14
CA ASP A 128 -10.32 7.79 -0.62
C ASP A 128 -9.01 8.40 -1.11
N GLY A 129 -8.19 8.88 -0.17
CA GLY A 129 -6.80 9.22 -0.42
C GLY A 129 -6.03 7.96 -0.78
N GLU A 130 -6.47 7.30 -1.85
CA GLU A 130 -5.80 6.21 -2.50
C GLU A 130 -4.46 6.76 -2.92
N SER A 131 -3.42 6.38 -2.18
CA SER A 131 -2.06 6.68 -2.61
C SER A 131 -1.95 6.25 -4.07
N PHE A 132 -1.50 7.16 -4.92
CA PHE A 132 -1.31 6.94 -6.36
C PHE A 132 -0.58 5.61 -6.69
N TYR A 133 0.19 5.08 -5.75
CA TYR A 133 0.90 3.80 -5.82
C TYR A 133 0.09 2.56 -5.38
N GLY A 134 -0.88 2.67 -4.47
CA GLY A 134 -1.65 1.54 -3.96
C GLY A 134 -2.61 0.94 -4.98
N SER A 135 -3.33 1.79 -5.71
CA SER A 135 -4.37 1.37 -6.66
C SER A 135 -3.81 0.65 -7.90
N ARG A 136 -2.61 1.03 -8.37
CA ARG A 136 -2.01 0.46 -9.60
C ARG A 136 -1.07 -0.72 -9.36
N ALA A 137 -0.53 -0.88 -8.15
CA ALA A 137 0.36 -1.99 -7.80
C ALA A 137 -0.38 -3.32 -7.59
N GLY A 138 -1.72 -3.32 -7.60
CA GLY A 138 -2.52 -4.54 -7.50
C GLY A 138 -2.58 -5.14 -6.10
N TYR A 139 -2.29 -4.36 -5.06
CA TYR A 139 -2.42 -4.77 -3.66
C TYR A 139 -3.51 -3.94 -2.98
N SER A 140 -4.65 -4.57 -2.72
CA SER A 140 -5.79 -3.96 -2.03
C SER A 140 -5.69 -4.14 -0.50
N LEU A 141 -6.48 -3.36 0.25
CA LEU A 141 -6.64 -3.57 1.70
C LEU A 141 -7.19 -4.97 2.02
N ALA A 142 -8.02 -5.51 1.13
CA ALA A 142 -8.52 -6.87 1.24
C ALA A 142 -7.40 -7.91 1.11
N ASP A 143 -6.38 -7.65 0.27
CA ASP A 143 -5.21 -8.52 0.15
C ASP A 143 -4.33 -8.48 1.41
N GLU A 144 -4.20 -7.32 2.07
CA GLU A 144 -3.50 -7.21 3.36
C GLU A 144 -4.23 -7.95 4.50
N GLN A 145 -5.56 -7.86 4.56
CA GLN A 145 -6.37 -8.62 5.53
C GLN A 145 -6.33 -10.12 5.24
N TYR A 146 -6.37 -10.53 3.97
CA TYR A 146 -6.26 -11.93 3.55
C TYR A 146 -4.93 -12.57 3.97
N ALA A 147 -3.80 -11.88 3.76
CA ALA A 147 -2.49 -12.34 4.21
C ALA A 147 -2.37 -12.44 5.75
N GLY A 148 -3.15 -11.64 6.50
CA GLY A 148 -3.18 -11.68 7.96
C GLY A 148 -4.06 -12.81 8.55
N GLU A 149 -5.09 -13.22 7.83
CA GLU A 149 -6.09 -14.21 8.30
C GLU A 149 -5.75 -15.65 7.92
N ASN A 150 -4.93 -15.87 6.89
CA ASN A 150 -4.60 -17.21 6.42
C ASN A 150 -3.53 -17.87 7.32
N ALA A 151 -4.01 -18.66 8.29
CA ALA A 151 -3.19 -19.27 9.34
C ALA A 151 -2.07 -20.20 8.81
N GLU A 152 -2.22 -20.73 7.60
CA GLU A 152 -1.22 -21.57 6.93
C GLU A 152 -0.05 -20.73 6.39
N GLU A 153 -0.33 -19.64 5.65
CA GLU A 153 0.70 -18.75 5.10
C GLU A 153 1.50 -18.04 6.21
N LYS A 154 0.88 -17.71 7.34
CA LYS A 154 1.58 -17.16 8.50
C LYS A 154 2.62 -18.13 9.07
N GLN A 155 2.29 -19.42 9.12
CA GLN A 155 3.21 -20.46 9.58
C GLN A 155 4.37 -20.66 8.60
N GLU A 156 4.10 -20.57 7.29
CA GLU A 156 5.14 -20.62 6.26
C GLU A 156 6.08 -19.42 6.33
N TYR A 157 5.55 -18.21 6.53
CA TYR A 157 6.33 -16.99 6.72
C TYR A 157 7.22 -17.08 7.97
N ASP A 158 6.67 -17.50 9.10
CA ASP A 158 7.43 -17.70 10.34
C ASP A 158 8.53 -18.76 10.17
N GLY A 159 8.23 -19.84 9.43
CA GLY A 159 9.20 -20.86 9.05
C GLY A 159 10.35 -20.30 8.20
N LEU A 160 10.05 -19.51 7.17
CA LEU A 160 11.02 -18.87 6.30
C LEU A 160 11.92 -17.90 7.08
N MET A 161 11.33 -17.08 7.94
CA MET A 161 12.05 -16.12 8.78
C MET A 161 13.00 -16.82 9.75
N SER A 162 12.58 -17.94 10.33
CA SER A 162 13.45 -18.75 11.18
C SER A 162 14.65 -19.32 10.42
N LEU A 163 14.46 -19.75 9.16
CA LEU A 163 15.52 -20.29 8.31
C LEU A 163 16.51 -19.19 7.90
N LEU A 164 16.00 -18.03 7.50
CA LEU A 164 16.83 -16.88 7.16
C LEU A 164 17.67 -16.42 8.35
N ALA A 165 17.10 -16.40 9.56
CA ALA A 165 17.84 -16.11 10.78
C ALA A 165 18.97 -17.13 11.03
N GLN A 166 18.70 -18.43 10.86
CA GLN A 166 19.71 -19.48 10.97
C GLN A 166 20.82 -19.34 9.92
N ARG A 167 20.46 -19.04 8.66
CA ARG A 167 21.43 -18.81 7.57
C ARG A 167 22.27 -17.58 7.82
N LYS A 168 21.68 -16.48 8.28
CA LYS A 168 22.39 -15.25 8.64
C LYS A 168 23.37 -15.51 9.78
N ALA A 169 22.96 -16.24 10.83
CA ALA A 169 23.84 -16.65 11.93
C ALA A 169 24.98 -17.58 11.47
N ALA A 170 24.71 -18.50 10.54
CA ALA A 170 25.71 -19.39 9.95
C ALA A 170 26.71 -18.64 9.04
N GLN A 171 26.29 -17.58 8.36
CA GLN A 171 27.18 -16.70 7.60
C GLN A 171 28.07 -15.87 8.53
N VAL A 172 27.50 -15.30 9.61
CA VAL A 172 28.24 -14.48 10.59
C VAL A 172 29.30 -15.33 11.32
N THR A 173 28.98 -16.56 11.72
CA THR A 173 29.94 -17.47 12.36
C THR A 173 31.06 -17.91 11.43
N LYS A 174 30.78 -18.15 10.14
CA LYS A 174 31.82 -18.43 9.14
C LYS A 174 32.71 -17.23 8.84
N GLN A 175 32.19 -16.00 8.93
CA GLN A 175 32.99 -14.79 8.79
C GLN A 175 33.90 -14.56 10.00
N HIS A 176 33.39 -14.78 11.22
CA HIS A 176 34.21 -14.69 12.45
C HIS A 176 35.33 -15.74 12.50
N ALA A 177 35.07 -16.97 12.05
CA ALA A 177 36.08 -18.04 12.02
C ALA A 177 37.23 -17.77 11.03
N LYS A 178 37.04 -16.91 10.03
CA LYS A 178 38.07 -16.50 9.07
C LYS A 178 38.93 -15.31 9.53
N GLN A 179 38.50 -14.56 10.55
CA GLN A 179 39.19 -13.36 11.06
C GLN A 179 39.99 -13.60 12.35
N ALA A 180 40.01 -14.81 12.91
CA ALA A 180 40.85 -15.13 14.06
C ALA A 180 42.35 -15.13 13.65
N PRO A 181 43.21 -14.32 14.30
CA PRO A 181 44.65 -14.33 13.99
C PRO A 181 45.28 -15.66 14.44
N ARG A 182 46.25 -16.14 13.65
CA ARG A 182 47.13 -17.26 14.00
C ARG A 182 48.06 -16.89 15.14
#